data_AF-A0A7C5T6H5-F1
#
_entry.id   AF-A0A7C5T6H5-F1
#
_cell.length_a   1.000
_cell.length_b   1.000
_cell.length_c   1.000
_cell.angle_alpha   90.00
_cell.angle_beta   90.00
_cell.angle_gamma   90.00
#
_symmetry.space_group_name_H-M   'P 1'
#
loop_
_entity.id
_entity.type
_entity.pdbx_description
1 polymer ?
#
loop_
_entity_poly.entity_id
_entity_poly.type
_entity_poly.pdbx_seq_one_letter_code
_entity_poly.pdbx_strand_id
1 'polypeptide(L)'
;MVAVLLFAALFLAALALLVVVGYLFSPKRTSEVKERRFEAGGPPYGPVQRRLLMQYFGYIYLVTVVEAVVGLALVASLTELAHKGPLAVTVLAAAVASVLAAVAAVVIRYFKTLSDIKKWS
;
A
#
# COMPACT_ATOMS: atom_id res chain seq x y z
N MET A 1 -9.93 0.38 -25.92
CA MET A 1 -10.40 -0.93 -25.41
C MET A 1 -9.39 -2.04 -25.66
N VAL A 2 -8.94 -2.25 -26.90
CA VAL A 2 -7.92 -3.29 -27.23
C VAL A 2 -6.63 -3.16 -26.41
N ALA A 3 -6.08 -1.95 -26.26
CA ALA A 3 -4.87 -1.73 -25.47
C ALA A 3 -5.03 -2.09 -23.98
N VAL A 4 -6.21 -1.84 -23.40
CA VAL A 4 -6.53 -2.17 -22.00
C VAL A 4 -6.62 -3.69 -21.81
N LEU A 5 -7.25 -4.39 -22.76
CA LEU A 5 -7.34 -5.85 -22.74
C LEU A 5 -5.96 -6.50 -22.92
N LEU A 6 -5.13 -5.97 -23.82
CA LEU A 6 -3.75 -6.43 -23.99
C LEU A 6 -2.91 -6.22 -22.73
N PHE A 7 -3.02 -5.05 -22.11
CA PHE A 7 -2.33 -4.76 -20.86
C PHE A 7 -2.75 -5.73 -19.75
N ALA A 8 -4.06 -5.93 -19.55
CA ALA A 8 -4.58 -6.83 -18.53
C ALA A 8 -4.12 -8.28 -18.76
N ALA A 9 -4.15 -8.75 -20.01
CA ALA A 9 -3.70 -10.10 -20.37
C ALA A 9 -2.20 -10.30 -20.11
N LEU A 10 -1.35 -9.36 -20.53
CA LEU A 10 0.09 -9.42 -20.32
C LEU A 10 0.46 -9.33 -18.83
N PHE A 11 -0.24 -8.47 -18.07
CA PHE A 11 -0.04 -8.34 -16.63
C PHE A 11 -0.35 -9.65 -15.90
N LEU A 12 -1.52 -10.26 -16.19
CA LEU A 12 -1.89 -11.55 -15.61
C LEU A 12 -0.92 -12.67 -16.02
N ALA A 13 -0.49 -12.69 -17.28
CA ALA A 13 0.50 -13.65 -17.76
C ALA A 13 1.84 -13.50 -17.01
N ALA A 14 2.29 -12.26 -16.77
CA ALA A 14 3.52 -11.99 -16.02
C ALA A 14 3.42 -12.46 -14.55
N LEU A 15 2.28 -12.22 -13.89
CA LEU A 15 2.03 -12.71 -12.53
C LEU A 15 2.03 -14.25 -12.45
N ALA A 16 1.37 -14.91 -13.40
CA ALA A 16 1.36 -16.36 -13.48
C ALA A 16 2.78 -16.91 -13.73
N LEU A 17 3.52 -16.29 -14.65
CA LEU A 17 4.90 -16.69 -14.97
C LEU A 17 5.82 -16.55 -13.76
N LEU A 18 5.66 -15.50 -12.95
CA LEU A 18 6.44 -15.31 -11.71
C LEU A 18 6.29 -16.50 -10.76
N VAL A 19 5.06 -16.98 -10.56
CA VAL A 19 4.76 -18.14 -9.70
C VAL A 19 5.31 -19.43 -10.31
N VAL A 20 5.08 -19.65 -11.61
CA VAL A 20 5.49 -20.87 -12.30
C VAL A 20 7.02 -21.00 -12.35
N VAL A 21 7.72 -19.93 -12.72
CA VAL A 21 9.19 -19.90 -12.73
C VAL A 21 9.73 -20.13 -11.32
N GLY A 22 9.20 -19.44 -10.31
CA GLY A 22 9.60 -19.65 -8.93
C GLY A 22 9.44 -21.11 -8.49
N TYR A 23 8.32 -21.74 -8.82
CA TYR A 23 8.06 -23.13 -8.47
C TYR A 23 8.97 -24.11 -9.21
N LEU A 24 9.16 -23.94 -10.53
CA LEU A 24 9.93 -24.85 -11.37
C LEU A 24 11.43 -24.82 -11.05
N PHE A 25 11.98 -23.65 -10.76
CA PHE A 25 13.42 -23.48 -10.49
C PHE A 25 13.76 -23.52 -8.99
N SER A 26 12.78 -23.61 -8.09
CA SER A 26 13.04 -23.71 -6.65
C SER A 26 13.63 -25.08 -6.25
N PRO A 27 14.63 -25.12 -5.35
CA PRO A 27 15.15 -26.37 -4.81
C PRO A 27 14.11 -27.10 -3.95
N LYS A 28 13.66 -28.28 -4.41
CA LYS A 28 12.68 -29.11 -3.70
C LYS A 28 13.32 -29.99 -2.62
N ARG A 29 13.84 -29.37 -1.57
CA ARG A 29 14.42 -30.08 -0.40
C ARG A 29 13.48 -29.97 0.80
N THR A 30 12.36 -30.67 0.75
CA THR A 30 11.45 -30.79 1.89
C THR A 30 12.07 -31.63 3.00
N SER A 31 11.74 -31.30 4.24
CA SER A 31 12.08 -32.10 5.41
C SER A 31 11.02 -31.86 6.47
N GLU A 32 10.81 -32.85 7.33
CA GLU A 32 9.83 -32.73 8.42
C GLU A 32 10.06 -31.47 9.27
N VAL A 33 11.33 -31.13 9.51
CA VAL A 33 11.72 -29.90 10.24
C VAL A 33 11.30 -28.62 9.53
N LYS A 34 11.35 -28.59 8.19
CA LYS A 34 10.95 -27.41 7.38
C LYS A 34 9.43 -27.24 7.26
N GLU A 35 8.67 -28.32 7.47
CA GLU A 35 7.20 -28.32 7.39
C GLU A 35 6.54 -27.99 8.74
N ARG A 36 7.28 -28.13 9.84
CA ARG A 36 6.82 -27.74 11.17
C ARG A 36 6.67 -26.22 11.26
N ARG A 37 5.70 -25.76 12.07
CA ARG A 37 5.54 -24.34 12.38
C ARG A 37 6.78 -23.84 13.13
N PHE A 38 7.29 -22.69 12.71
CA PHE A 38 8.37 -22.01 13.41
C PHE A 38 7.84 -21.46 14.73
N GLU A 39 8.45 -21.89 15.83
CA GLU A 39 8.14 -21.46 17.20
C GLU A 39 9.45 -21.30 17.98
N ALA A 40 9.40 -20.66 19.14
CA ALA A 40 10.57 -20.46 20.03
C ALA A 40 10.98 -21.75 20.79
N GLY A 41 11.03 -22.89 20.11
CA GLY A 41 11.58 -24.15 20.65
C GLY A 41 10.57 -25.21 21.12
N GLY A 42 9.26 -25.01 20.95
CA GLY A 42 8.24 -26.00 21.30
C GLY A 42 7.10 -26.06 20.28
N PRO A 43 6.37 -27.19 20.17
CA PRO A 43 5.20 -27.25 19.30
C PRO A 43 4.13 -26.25 19.78
N PRO A 44 3.38 -25.61 18.87
CA PRO A 44 2.36 -24.65 19.24
C PRO A 44 1.25 -25.34 20.01
N TYR A 45 1.00 -24.89 21.24
CA TYR A 45 -0.08 -25.39 22.08
C TYR A 45 -1.17 -24.33 22.25
N GLY A 46 -2.42 -24.79 22.18
CA GLY A 46 -3.60 -23.97 22.44
C GLY A 46 -4.36 -23.51 21.19
N PRO A 47 -5.60 -23.01 21.36
CA PRO A 47 -6.39 -22.46 20.28
C PRO A 47 -5.73 -21.19 19.73
N VAL A 48 -5.74 -21.02 18.42
CA VAL A 48 -5.25 -19.81 17.74
C VAL A 48 -6.17 -18.63 18.10
N GLN A 49 -5.91 -17.97 19.22
CA GLN A 49 -6.62 -16.76 19.62
C GLN A 49 -5.97 -15.55 18.95
N ARG A 50 -6.28 -15.32 17.68
CA ARG A 50 -5.99 -14.02 17.05
C ARG A 50 -7.20 -13.12 17.25
N ARG A 51 -7.16 -12.24 18.25
CA ARG A 51 -8.01 -11.06 18.22
C ARG A 51 -7.50 -10.21 17.06
N LEU A 52 -8.20 -10.23 15.93
CA LEU A 52 -7.98 -9.27 14.86
C LEU A 52 -8.19 -7.88 15.47
N LEU A 53 -7.07 -7.19 15.73
CA LEU A 53 -7.10 -5.84 16.24
C LEU A 53 -7.87 -4.99 15.24
N MET A 54 -9.01 -4.43 15.66
CA MET A 54 -9.83 -3.53 14.84
C MET A 54 -9.04 -2.35 14.27
N GLN A 55 -7.87 -2.05 14.86
CA GLN A 55 -6.88 -1.11 14.33
C GLN A 55 -6.48 -1.39 12.86
N TYR A 56 -6.42 -2.65 12.44
CA TYR A 56 -6.06 -2.99 11.06
C TYR A 56 -7.19 -2.74 10.06
N PHE A 57 -8.46 -2.80 10.50
CA PHE A 57 -9.60 -2.50 9.63
C PHE A 57 -9.58 -1.04 9.16
N GLY A 58 -9.26 -0.10 10.04
CA GLY A 58 -9.14 1.31 9.69
C GLY A 58 -8.05 1.56 8.64
N TYR A 59 -6.90 0.90 8.77
CA TYR A 59 -5.81 0.99 7.79
C TYR A 59 -6.20 0.44 6.43
N ILE A 60 -6.79 -0.75 6.40
CA ILE A 60 -7.24 -1.38 5.16
C ILE A 60 -8.29 -0.50 4.48
N TYR A 61 -9.26 0.02 5.23
CA TYR A 61 -10.32 0.87 4.69
C TYR A 61 -9.78 2.20 4.13
N LEU A 62 -8.87 2.85 4.86
CA LEU A 62 -8.27 4.12 4.44
C LEU A 62 -7.48 3.96 3.13
N VAL A 63 -6.69 2.89 3.00
CA VAL A 63 -5.90 2.63 1.78
C VAL A 63 -6.77 2.12 0.62
N THR A 64 -7.74 1.24 0.87
CA THR A 64 -8.49 0.61 -0.23
C THR A 64 -9.64 1.45 -0.75
N VAL A 65 -10.32 2.20 0.12
CA VAL A 65 -11.52 2.96 -0.26
C VAL A 65 -11.20 4.45 -0.33
N VAL A 66 -10.65 5.03 0.73
CA VAL A 66 -10.44 6.48 0.77
C VAL A 66 -9.38 6.91 -0.24
N GLU A 67 -8.22 6.25 -0.27
CA GLU A 67 -7.15 6.59 -1.22
C GLU A 67 -7.58 6.37 -2.68
N ALA A 68 -8.25 5.25 -2.99
CA ALA A 68 -8.72 4.96 -4.34
C ALA A 68 -9.81 5.95 -4.80
N VAL A 69 -10.79 6.26 -3.94
CA VAL A 69 -11.87 7.21 -4.26
C VAL A 69 -11.32 8.63 -4.42
N VAL A 70 -10.43 9.05 -3.51
CA VAL A 70 -9.76 10.36 -3.61
C VAL A 70 -8.92 10.44 -4.87
N GLY A 71 -8.15 9.39 -5.19
CA GLY A 71 -7.34 9.32 -6.40
C GLY A 71 -8.20 9.43 -7.68
N LEU A 72 -9.30 8.68 -7.74
CA LEU A 72 -10.24 8.75 -8.87
C LEU A 72 -10.92 10.12 -8.98
N ALA A 73 -11.31 10.73 -7.86
CA ALA A 73 -11.89 12.08 -7.84
C ALA A 73 -10.87 13.15 -8.29
N LEU A 74 -9.60 13.00 -7.91
CA LEU A 74 -8.50 13.86 -8.36
C LEU A 74 -8.30 13.74 -9.88
N VAL A 75 -8.25 12.51 -10.41
CA VAL A 75 -8.14 12.29 -11.86
C VAL A 75 -9.35 12.85 -12.61
N ALA A 76 -10.56 12.63 -12.10
CA ALA A 76 -11.79 13.17 -12.69
C ALA A 76 -11.80 14.71 -12.70
N SER A 77 -11.42 15.34 -11.59
CA SER A 77 -11.33 16.81 -11.51
C SER A 77 -10.24 17.38 -12.42
N LEU A 78 -9.07 16.73 -12.51
CA LEU A 78 -7.97 17.16 -13.39
C LEU A 78 -8.33 17.04 -14.87
N THR A 79 -9.07 16.00 -15.26
CA THR A 79 -9.54 15.81 -16.64
C THR A 79 -10.63 16.83 -17.01
N GLU A 80 -11.55 17.13 -16.11
CA GLU A 80 -12.51 18.24 -16.25
C GLU A 80 -11.82 19.61 -16.36
N LEU A 81 -10.83 19.88 -15.50
CA LEU A 81 -10.11 21.15 -15.48
C LEU A 81 -9.20 21.32 -16.71
N ALA A 82 -8.65 20.25 -17.25
CA ALA A 82 -7.86 20.29 -18.48
C ALA A 82 -8.68 20.82 -19.67
N HIS A 83 -9.99 20.55 -19.71
CA HIS A 83 -10.90 21.11 -20.72
C HIS A 83 -11.21 22.59 -20.50
N LYS A 84 -11.07 23.10 -19.26
CA LYS A 84 -11.35 24.50 -18.87
C LYS A 84 -10.14 25.43 -19.06
N GLY A 85 -8.99 24.91 -19.50
CA GLY A 85 -7.80 25.68 -19.86
C GLY A 85 -6.69 25.68 -18.79
N PRO A 86 -5.48 26.16 -19.15
CA PRO A 86 -4.25 25.96 -18.36
C PRO A 86 -4.25 26.63 -16.99
N LEU A 87 -5.00 27.72 -16.83
CA LEU A 87 -5.07 28.49 -15.58
C LEU A 87 -5.83 27.74 -14.46
N ALA A 88 -6.80 26.90 -14.82
CA ALA A 88 -7.51 26.10 -13.82
C ALA A 88 -6.61 24.99 -13.26
N VAL A 89 -5.81 24.36 -14.12
CA VAL A 89 -4.87 23.28 -13.75
C VAL A 89 -3.78 23.80 -12.80
N THR A 90 -3.25 25.00 -13.02
CA THR A 90 -2.21 25.60 -12.16
C THR A 90 -2.75 25.95 -10.77
N VAL A 91 -3.99 26.44 -10.66
CA VAL A 91 -4.64 26.74 -9.37
C VAL A 91 -4.86 25.47 -8.55
N LEU A 92 -5.32 24.38 -9.18
CA LEU A 92 -5.47 23.09 -8.49
C LEU A 92 -4.12 22.51 -8.07
N ALA A 93 -3.09 22.57 -8.93
CA ALA A 93 -1.75 22.12 -8.59
C ALA A 93 -1.19 22.90 -7.38
N ALA A 94 -1.41 24.22 -7.33
CA ALA A 94 -1.02 25.05 -6.18
C ALA A 94 -1.78 24.67 -4.89
N ALA A 95 -3.08 24.37 -4.98
CA ALA A 95 -3.88 23.93 -3.85
C ALA A 95 -3.46 22.55 -3.33
N VAL A 96 -3.15 21.60 -4.22
CA VAL A 96 -2.62 20.28 -3.82
C VAL A 96 -1.24 20.42 -3.19
N ALA A 97 -0.37 21.23 -3.79
CA ALA A 97 0.97 21.48 -3.25
C ALA A 97 0.92 22.12 -1.85
N SER A 98 -0.01 23.04 -1.59
CA SER A 98 -0.16 23.68 -0.27
C SER A 98 -0.68 22.69 0.79
N VAL A 99 -1.61 21.81 0.43
CA VAL A 99 -2.08 20.73 1.32
C VAL A 99 -0.94 19.76 1.63
N LEU A 100 -0.17 19.34 0.64
CA LEU A 100 0.98 18.45 0.83
C LEU A 100 2.06 19.10 1.70
N ALA A 101 2.33 20.39 1.51
CA ALA A 101 3.25 21.15 2.35
C ALA A 101 2.78 21.23 3.81
N ALA A 102 1.48 21.42 4.04
CA ALA A 102 0.89 21.42 5.38
C ALA A 102 1.01 20.04 6.05
N VAL A 103 0.73 18.96 5.33
CA VAL A 103 0.91 17.58 5.82
C VAL A 103 2.38 17.32 6.15
N ALA A 104 3.31 17.69 5.26
CA ALA A 104 4.74 17.55 5.51
C ALA A 104 5.18 18.31 6.76
N ALA A 105 4.68 19.54 6.98
CA ALA A 105 4.98 20.31 8.18
C ALA A 105 4.49 19.62 9.46
N VAL A 106 3.29 19.03 9.45
CA VAL A 106 2.76 18.25 10.57
C VAL A 106 3.63 17.02 10.85
N VAL A 107 4.02 16.30 9.80
CA VAL A 107 4.86 15.10 9.91
C VAL A 107 6.26 15.45 10.45
N ILE A 108 6.90 16.50 9.93
CA ILE A 108 8.19 16.99 10.44
C ILE A 108 8.09 17.36 11.91
N ARG A 109 7.02 18.08 12.30
CA ARG A 109 6.78 18.45 13.69
C ARG A 109 6.61 17.23 14.59
N TYR A 110 5.85 16.24 14.14
CA TYR A 110 5.65 14.97 14.86
C TYR A 110 6.97 14.23 15.09
N PHE A 111 7.79 14.05 14.05
CA PHE A 111 9.10 13.41 14.18
C PHE A 111 10.05 14.18 15.10
N LYS A 112 10.02 15.52 15.05
CA LYS A 112 10.81 16.35 15.97
C LYS A 112 10.40 16.08 17.43
N THR A 113 9.10 16.09 17.73
CA THR A 113 8.57 15.78 19.07
C THR A 113 9.00 14.39 19.55
N LEU A 114 8.91 13.36 18.70
CA LEU A 114 9.39 12.02 19.04
C LEU A 114 10.90 11.99 19.34
N SER A 115 11.70 12.72 18.55
CA SER A 115 13.15 12.80 18.76
C SER A 115 13.52 13.48 20.08
N ASP A 116 12.72 14.47 20.51
CA ASP A 116 12.93 15.17 21.77
C ASP A 116 12.58 14.27 22.97
N ILE A 117 11.50 13.48 22.88
CA ILE A 117 11.12 12.50 23.91
C ILE A 117 12.23 11.45 24.11
N LYS A 118 12.84 10.94 23.03
CA LYS A 118 13.89 9.91 23.09
C LYS A 118 15.16 10.39 23.80
N LYS A 119 15.41 11.70 23.89
CA LYS A 119 16.56 12.26 24.63
C LYS A 119 16.33 12.28 26.15
N TRP A 120 15.10 12.07 26.61
CA TRP A 120 14.69 12.19 28.01
C TRP A 120 14.40 10.82 28.67
N SER A 121 14.49 9.72 27.90
CA SER A 121 14.44 8.33 28.39
C SER A 121 15.84 7.73 28.48
#